data_AF-A0A497BJN4-F1
#
_entry.id   AF-A0A497BJN4-F1
#
_cell.length_a   1.000
_cell.length_b   1.000
_cell.length_c   1.000
_cell.angle_alpha   90.00
_cell.angle_beta   90.00
_cell.angle_gamma   90.00
#
_symmetry.space_group_name_H-M   'P 1'
#
loop_
_entity.id
_entity.type
_entity.pdbx_description
1 polymer ?
#
loop_
_entity_poly.entity_id
_entity_poly.type
_entity_poly.pdbx_seq_one_letter_code
_entity_poly.pdbx_strand_id
1 'polypeptide(L)'
;MVDKEIVIKSFNGIGDLLFVTPTLRVIKQTYPDCRIVVNTNRPELLINNPFVDVINRDREGVFLGYPDPIHRKHPTQHHIISDWEIVTKHYGLVTERPELKPEIYLPFKHGEGGGPIGVQVFHKGHWDGKKVWDGFPYLAAKSGFRKIPKCASMQALCEFLTSCKGVVCAEGGISHLCRALDVPCIVIYGGFADPKWNGYKEQINVQQHTSCSYCYGSQACERPNGVYKLCMKQITVAQVQGIAAGLSKCKWVEHHNQMTYIETEARKWCLGKGVDIGAGNHAFPGARPINDNEFENAYSIDRQDNYYNYVFSSHCLEHLERPWEAVSEWYRVLQPNGILFLYLPHPNYIPWRPHKNRWHKWITEPHKVIQGLQESSFYIIEATTEPDVAFGFYVVARKETK
;
A
#
# COMPACT_ATOMS: atom_id res chain seq x y z
N MET A 1 -15.03 -32.52 -23.38
CA MET A 1 -14.05 -31.61 -22.77
C MET A 1 -12.85 -31.62 -23.69
N VAL A 2 -12.36 -30.45 -24.10
CA VAL A 2 -11.17 -30.37 -24.96
C VAL A 2 -9.99 -30.24 -24.01
N ASP A 3 -9.07 -31.21 -24.04
CA ASP A 3 -7.75 -31.10 -23.43
C ASP A 3 -7.06 -29.88 -24.06
N LYS A 4 -7.14 -28.73 -23.38
CA LYS A 4 -6.51 -27.49 -23.84
C LYS A 4 -5.11 -27.43 -23.27
N GLU A 5 -4.12 -27.43 -24.15
CA GLU A 5 -2.74 -27.10 -23.80
C GLU A 5 -2.51 -25.60 -24.01
N ILE A 6 -2.05 -24.93 -22.96
CA ILE A 6 -1.78 -23.50 -22.90
C ILE A 6 -0.27 -23.34 -22.77
N VAL A 7 0.35 -22.73 -23.77
CA VAL A 7 1.82 -22.58 -23.85
C VAL A 7 2.15 -21.10 -23.81
N ILE A 8 2.85 -20.65 -22.78
CA ILE A 8 3.17 -19.24 -22.54
C ILE A 8 4.68 -19.03 -22.63
N LYS A 9 5.08 -17.92 -23.25
CA LYS A 9 6.49 -17.53 -23.43
C LYS A 9 6.80 -16.23 -22.69
N SER A 10 7.62 -16.31 -21.63
CA SER A 10 8.07 -15.17 -20.83
C SER A 10 9.60 -15.17 -20.63
N PHE A 11 10.31 -14.45 -21.50
CA PHE A 11 11.79 -14.37 -21.51
C PHE A 11 12.31 -12.98 -21.07
N ASN A 12 11.49 -12.23 -20.34
CA ASN A 12 11.78 -10.86 -19.94
C ASN A 12 12.40 -10.80 -18.52
N GLY A 13 12.08 -9.76 -17.74
CA GLY A 13 12.57 -9.58 -16.38
C GLY A 13 11.84 -10.47 -15.37
N ILE A 14 12.28 -10.40 -14.10
CA ILE A 14 11.60 -11.07 -12.97
C ILE A 14 10.15 -10.59 -12.86
N GLY A 15 9.90 -9.30 -13.02
CA GLY A 15 8.56 -8.72 -12.94
C GLY A 15 7.59 -9.27 -13.98
N ASP A 16 8.05 -9.36 -15.23
CA ASP A 16 7.24 -9.86 -16.34
C ASP A 16 6.84 -11.33 -16.16
N LEU A 17 7.71 -12.17 -15.60
CA LEU A 17 7.32 -13.53 -15.26
C LEU A 17 6.35 -13.57 -14.07
N LEU A 18 6.54 -12.72 -13.07
CA LEU A 18 5.65 -12.66 -11.92
C LEU A 18 4.24 -12.20 -12.31
N PHE A 19 4.10 -11.29 -13.28
CA PHE A 19 2.78 -10.80 -13.71
C PHE A 19 1.87 -11.89 -14.27
N VAL A 20 2.42 -12.92 -14.91
CA VAL A 20 1.58 -14.01 -15.44
C VAL A 20 1.11 -14.99 -14.37
N THR A 21 1.79 -15.07 -13.21
CA THR A 21 1.48 -16.10 -12.20
C THR A 21 0.01 -16.13 -11.74
N PRO A 22 -0.69 -15.01 -11.52
CA PRO A 22 -2.11 -15.04 -11.14
C PRO A 22 -3.02 -15.50 -12.29
N THR A 23 -2.62 -15.22 -13.53
CA THR A 23 -3.29 -15.74 -14.74
C THR A 23 -3.25 -17.26 -14.78
N LEU A 24 -2.11 -17.87 -14.43
CA LEU A 24 -1.97 -19.33 -14.40
C LEU A 24 -2.96 -19.96 -13.40
N ARG A 25 -3.08 -19.36 -12.21
CA ARG A 25 -4.03 -19.80 -11.18
C ARG A 25 -5.47 -19.76 -11.65
N VAL A 26 -5.95 -18.60 -12.13
CA VAL A 26 -7.38 -18.48 -12.51
C VAL A 26 -7.73 -19.39 -13.68
N ILE A 27 -6.79 -19.62 -14.60
CA ILE A 27 -6.95 -20.60 -15.69
C ILE A 27 -7.07 -22.01 -15.10
N LYS A 28 -6.14 -22.45 -14.26
CA LYS A 28 -6.15 -23.81 -13.69
C LYS A 28 -7.35 -24.05 -12.77
N GLN A 29 -7.80 -23.03 -12.04
CA GLN A 29 -9.02 -23.11 -11.21
C GLN A 29 -10.29 -23.25 -12.07
N THR A 30 -10.34 -22.58 -13.23
CA THR A 30 -11.49 -22.64 -14.14
C THR A 30 -11.47 -23.91 -15.02
N TYR A 31 -10.28 -24.36 -15.41
CA TYR A 31 -10.05 -25.52 -16.27
C TYR A 31 -9.03 -26.47 -15.61
N PRO A 32 -9.44 -27.27 -14.62
CA PRO A 32 -8.52 -28.12 -13.85
C PRO A 32 -7.71 -29.11 -14.71
N ASP A 33 -8.32 -29.61 -15.78
CA ASP A 33 -7.72 -30.59 -16.69
C ASP A 33 -6.80 -29.96 -17.75
N CYS A 34 -6.75 -28.62 -17.86
CA CYS A 34 -5.88 -27.98 -18.86
C CYS A 34 -4.40 -28.20 -18.53
N ARG A 35 -3.57 -28.36 -19.55
CA ARG A 35 -2.12 -28.47 -19.39
C ARG A 35 -1.47 -27.11 -19.64
N ILE A 36 -0.75 -26.58 -18.67
CA ILE A 36 -0.08 -25.28 -18.71
C ILE A 36 1.43 -25.49 -18.82
N VAL A 37 2.01 -24.97 -19.90
CA VAL A 37 3.45 -24.96 -20.17
C VAL A 37 3.95 -23.52 -20.12
N VAL A 38 4.99 -23.26 -19.33
CA VAL A 38 5.64 -21.94 -19.26
C VAL A 38 7.10 -22.03 -19.69
N ASN A 39 7.41 -21.41 -20.82
CA ASN A 39 8.77 -21.27 -21.34
C ASN A 39 9.37 -19.94 -20.88
N THR A 40 10.43 -19.97 -20.09
CA THR A 40 11.06 -18.82 -19.44
C THR A 40 12.57 -18.96 -19.21
N ASN A 41 13.27 -17.82 -19.16
CA ASN A 41 14.67 -17.72 -18.71
C ASN A 41 14.82 -17.66 -17.18
N ARG A 42 13.72 -17.79 -16.42
CA ARG A 42 13.68 -17.76 -14.94
C ARG A 42 12.91 -18.96 -14.36
N PRO A 43 13.24 -20.22 -14.73
CA PRO A 43 12.50 -21.39 -14.27
C PRO A 43 12.45 -21.50 -12.74
N GLU A 44 13.45 -20.96 -12.04
CA GLU A 44 13.54 -20.97 -10.59
C GLU A 44 12.37 -20.27 -9.88
N LEU A 45 11.69 -19.33 -10.53
CA LEU A 45 10.53 -18.62 -9.95
C LEU A 45 9.24 -19.43 -10.00
N LEU A 46 9.19 -20.48 -10.82
CA LEU A 46 8.01 -21.34 -10.98
C LEU A 46 8.17 -22.70 -10.29
N ILE A 47 9.29 -22.92 -9.59
CA ILE A 47 9.49 -24.14 -8.79
C ILE A 47 8.31 -24.29 -7.82
N ASN A 48 7.73 -25.49 -7.79
CA ASN A 48 6.56 -25.86 -6.98
C ASN A 48 5.29 -25.05 -7.26
N ASN A 49 5.22 -24.31 -8.36
CA ASN A 49 3.97 -23.64 -8.74
C ASN A 49 2.92 -24.72 -9.10
N PRO A 50 1.80 -24.83 -8.35
CA PRO A 50 0.82 -25.90 -8.54
C PRO A 50 -0.01 -25.74 -9.82
N PHE A 51 0.11 -24.60 -10.49
CA PHE A 51 -0.65 -24.26 -11.69
C PHE A 51 0.16 -24.41 -12.98
N VAL A 52 1.42 -24.88 -12.89
CA VAL A 52 2.31 -25.11 -14.03
C VAL A 52 2.64 -26.60 -14.13
N ASP A 53 2.31 -27.22 -15.26
CA ASP A 53 2.59 -28.65 -15.48
C ASP A 53 3.97 -28.88 -16.08
N VAL A 54 4.45 -27.96 -16.93
CA VAL A 54 5.76 -28.06 -17.57
C VAL A 54 6.45 -26.71 -17.61
N ILE A 55 7.71 -26.67 -17.21
CA ILE A 55 8.58 -25.51 -17.34
C ILE A 55 9.60 -25.81 -18.44
N ASN A 56 9.75 -24.91 -19.41
CA ASN A 56 10.74 -25.00 -20.49
C ASN A 56 10.67 -26.28 -21.33
N ARG A 57 9.53 -26.51 -21.99
CA ARG A 57 9.39 -27.61 -22.95
C ARG A 57 10.10 -27.28 -24.27
N ASP A 58 9.94 -26.06 -24.76
CA ASP A 58 10.40 -25.62 -26.10
C ASP A 58 10.55 -24.08 -26.14
N ARG A 59 10.52 -23.48 -27.34
CA ARG A 59 10.59 -22.02 -27.55
C ARG A 59 9.29 -21.39 -28.05
N GLU A 60 8.22 -22.17 -28.10
CA GLU A 60 6.90 -21.80 -28.60
C GLU A 60 6.05 -21.17 -27.48
N GLY A 61 4.85 -20.71 -27.86
CA GLY A 61 3.85 -20.18 -26.94
C GLY A 61 3.49 -18.72 -27.19
N VAL A 62 2.38 -18.30 -26.60
CA VAL A 62 1.92 -16.92 -26.67
C VAL A 62 2.94 -16.01 -25.98
N PHE A 63 3.43 -15.01 -26.72
CA PHE A 63 4.35 -14.02 -26.20
C PHE A 63 3.59 -12.93 -25.44
N LEU A 64 3.99 -12.68 -24.20
CA LEU A 64 3.45 -11.62 -23.35
C LEU A 64 4.08 -10.27 -23.70
N GLY A 65 3.81 -9.81 -24.92
CA GLY A 65 4.21 -8.49 -25.38
C GLY A 65 3.07 -7.50 -25.17
N TYR A 66 3.36 -6.33 -24.61
CA TYR A 66 2.39 -5.26 -24.47
C TYR A 66 2.42 -4.38 -25.73
N PRO A 67 1.40 -4.41 -26.61
CA PRO A 67 1.35 -3.51 -27.77
C PRO A 67 1.23 -2.03 -27.35
N ASP A 68 0.77 -1.81 -26.12
CA ASP A 68 0.63 -0.52 -25.46
C ASP A 68 1.15 -0.60 -24.01
N PRO A 69 2.48 -0.64 -23.80
CA PRO A 69 3.10 -0.89 -22.50
C PRO A 69 2.86 0.23 -21.47
N ILE A 70 2.39 1.38 -21.95
CA ILE A 70 2.05 2.57 -21.15
C ILE A 70 0.54 2.81 -21.07
N HIS A 71 -0.28 1.89 -21.60
CA HIS A 71 -1.74 1.94 -21.55
C HIS A 71 -2.34 3.27 -22.04
N ARG A 72 -1.76 3.86 -23.10
CA ARG A 72 -2.23 5.13 -23.69
C ARG A 72 -3.38 4.95 -24.68
N LYS A 73 -3.38 3.86 -25.43
CA LYS A 73 -4.38 3.49 -26.46
C LYS A 73 -5.44 2.53 -25.90
N HIS A 74 -5.02 1.59 -25.06
CA HIS A 74 -5.87 0.61 -24.41
C HIS A 74 -5.72 0.78 -22.90
N PRO A 75 -6.73 1.31 -22.18
CA PRO A 75 -6.63 1.63 -20.77
C PRO A 75 -6.73 0.39 -19.89
N THR A 76 -5.99 -0.67 -20.21
CA THR A 76 -5.80 -1.81 -19.32
C THR A 76 -5.05 -1.31 -18.09
N GLN A 77 -5.59 -1.55 -16.89
CA GLN A 77 -5.16 -0.83 -15.69
C GLN A 77 -4.07 -1.53 -14.88
N HIS A 78 -3.39 -2.55 -15.44
CA HIS A 78 -2.18 -3.18 -14.87
C HIS A 78 -1.62 -4.25 -15.83
N HIS A 79 -0.29 -4.48 -15.84
CA HIS A 79 0.38 -5.51 -16.66
C HIS A 79 -0.11 -6.96 -16.40
N ILE A 80 -0.39 -7.35 -15.15
CA ILE A 80 -1.08 -8.63 -14.81
C ILE A 80 -2.37 -8.82 -15.63
N ILE A 81 -3.15 -7.75 -15.79
CA ILE A 81 -4.43 -7.81 -16.51
C ILE A 81 -4.18 -7.91 -18.01
N SER A 82 -3.16 -7.23 -18.52
CA SER A 82 -2.75 -7.39 -19.91
C SER A 82 -2.27 -8.80 -20.21
N ASP A 83 -1.46 -9.41 -19.34
CA ASP A 83 -1.03 -10.81 -19.51
C ASP A 83 -2.22 -11.76 -19.52
N TRP A 84 -3.16 -11.57 -18.60
CA TRP A 84 -4.41 -12.32 -18.57
C TRP A 84 -5.23 -12.16 -19.85
N GLU A 85 -5.44 -10.92 -20.32
CA GLU A 85 -6.17 -10.64 -21.57
C GLU A 85 -5.49 -11.27 -22.80
N ILE A 86 -4.15 -11.19 -22.88
CA ILE A 86 -3.37 -11.77 -23.97
C ILE A 86 -3.58 -13.29 -24.01
N VAL A 87 -3.40 -13.97 -22.88
CA VAL A 87 -3.52 -15.44 -22.80
C VAL A 87 -4.95 -15.89 -23.04
N THR A 88 -5.92 -15.30 -22.35
CA THR A 88 -7.34 -15.70 -22.47
C THR A 88 -7.88 -15.46 -23.87
N LYS A 89 -7.55 -14.32 -24.50
CA LYS A 89 -7.96 -14.04 -25.88
C LYS A 89 -7.31 -15.00 -26.87
N HIS A 90 -6.02 -15.30 -26.71
CA HIS A 90 -5.30 -16.20 -27.62
C HIS A 90 -5.89 -17.62 -27.63
N TYR A 91 -6.28 -18.14 -26.47
CA TYR A 91 -6.80 -19.51 -26.32
C TYR A 91 -8.33 -19.61 -26.24
N GLY A 92 -9.04 -18.49 -26.38
CA GLY A 92 -10.50 -18.41 -26.25
C GLY A 92 -10.98 -18.95 -24.91
N LEU A 93 -10.38 -18.46 -23.82
CA LEU A 93 -10.70 -18.85 -22.43
C LEU A 93 -11.66 -17.84 -21.82
N VAL A 94 -12.54 -18.32 -20.94
CA VAL A 94 -13.45 -17.50 -20.16
C VAL A 94 -13.20 -17.82 -18.68
N THR A 95 -12.51 -16.93 -17.99
CA THR A 95 -12.18 -17.06 -16.56
C THR A 95 -12.52 -15.77 -15.83
N GLU A 96 -12.51 -15.82 -14.50
CA GLU A 96 -12.48 -14.59 -13.71
C GLU A 96 -11.19 -13.80 -13.95
N ARG A 97 -11.28 -12.49 -13.72
CA ARG A 97 -10.11 -11.59 -13.78
C ARG A 97 -9.22 -11.84 -12.55
N PRO A 98 -7.89 -11.97 -12.72
CA PRO A 98 -7.01 -12.24 -11.61
C PRO A 98 -6.87 -11.04 -10.67
N GLU A 99 -6.53 -11.34 -9.42
CA GLU A 99 -6.09 -10.35 -8.45
C GLU A 99 -4.71 -9.78 -8.82
N LEU A 100 -4.44 -8.54 -8.38
CA LEU A 100 -3.15 -7.87 -8.61
C LEU A 100 -2.12 -8.28 -7.55
N LYS A 101 -1.92 -9.59 -7.38
CA LYS A 101 -0.95 -10.18 -6.43
C LYS A 101 -0.20 -11.31 -7.12
N PRO A 102 1.08 -11.10 -7.51
CA PRO A 102 1.90 -12.20 -8.01
C PRO A 102 2.12 -13.29 -6.97
N GLU A 103 2.41 -14.50 -7.44
CA GLU A 103 2.49 -15.70 -6.61
C GLU A 103 3.85 -16.39 -6.79
N ILE A 104 4.41 -16.86 -5.68
CA ILE A 104 5.67 -17.60 -5.62
C ILE A 104 5.51 -18.79 -4.70
N TYR A 105 6.00 -19.94 -5.15
CA TYR A 105 5.92 -21.23 -4.43
C TYR A 105 7.30 -21.84 -4.16
N LEU A 106 8.36 -21.12 -4.54
CA LEU A 106 9.75 -21.48 -4.31
C LEU A 106 9.99 -21.67 -2.81
N PRO A 107 10.51 -22.84 -2.36
CA PRO A 107 10.83 -23.05 -0.96
C PRO A 107 12.09 -22.27 -0.57
N PHE A 108 12.02 -21.52 0.53
CA PHE A 108 13.14 -20.81 1.14
C PHE A 108 12.89 -20.60 2.65
N LYS A 109 13.95 -20.33 3.42
CA LYS A 109 13.81 -20.03 4.84
C LYS A 109 13.32 -18.59 5.03
N HIS A 110 12.09 -18.43 5.53
CA HIS A 110 11.59 -17.09 5.85
C HIS A 110 12.48 -16.45 6.92
N GLY A 111 12.91 -15.20 6.67
CA GLY A 111 13.59 -14.40 7.68
C GLY A 111 12.64 -14.04 8.82
N GLU A 112 13.18 -13.80 10.01
CA GLU A 112 12.39 -13.48 11.22
C GLU A 112 11.67 -12.12 11.17
N GLY A 113 11.78 -11.38 10.07
CA GLY A 113 11.33 -9.99 9.94
C GLY A 113 12.08 -9.04 10.89
N GLY A 114 11.77 -7.75 10.82
CA GLY A 114 12.26 -6.77 11.81
C GLY A 114 13.72 -6.32 11.66
N GLY A 115 14.49 -6.88 10.73
CA GLY A 115 15.83 -6.40 10.39
C GLY A 115 15.83 -4.99 9.77
N PRO A 116 17.01 -4.40 9.48
CA PRO A 116 17.09 -3.09 8.81
C PRO A 116 16.34 -3.06 7.48
N ILE A 117 15.94 -1.88 7.00
CA ILE A 117 15.29 -1.75 5.69
C ILE A 117 16.28 -2.10 4.58
N GLY A 118 15.90 -3.03 3.71
CA GLY A 118 16.67 -3.38 2.52
C GLY A 118 16.57 -2.28 1.47
N VAL A 119 17.70 -1.81 0.96
CA VAL A 119 17.76 -0.79 -0.09
C VAL A 119 18.41 -1.37 -1.34
N GLN A 120 17.69 -1.34 -2.46
CA GLN A 120 18.25 -1.75 -3.75
C GLN A 120 19.32 -0.75 -4.18
N VAL A 121 20.57 -1.20 -4.31
CA VAL A 121 21.69 -0.38 -4.82
C VAL A 121 22.27 -0.93 -6.13
N PHE A 122 21.93 -2.17 -6.48
CA PHE A 122 22.33 -2.78 -7.73
C PHE A 122 21.15 -2.76 -8.70
N HIS A 123 21.37 -2.11 -9.85
CA HIS A 123 20.37 -1.98 -10.91
C HIS A 123 20.96 -2.50 -12.22
N LYS A 124 20.12 -3.14 -13.03
CA LYS A 124 20.49 -3.44 -14.41
C LYS A 124 20.46 -2.15 -15.22
N GLY A 125 21.50 -1.91 -16.01
CA GLY A 125 21.53 -0.80 -16.95
C GLY A 125 20.50 -1.03 -18.06
N HIS A 126 19.42 -0.27 -18.04
CA HIS A 126 18.43 -0.25 -19.11
C HIS A 126 17.89 1.17 -19.28
N TRP A 127 17.54 1.54 -20.52
CA TRP A 127 16.82 2.77 -20.85
C TRP A 127 17.48 4.02 -20.23
N ASP A 128 18.80 4.15 -20.43
CA ASP A 128 19.65 5.25 -19.93
C ASP A 128 19.57 5.49 -18.43
N GLY A 129 19.27 4.46 -17.63
CA GLY A 129 19.18 4.59 -16.17
C GLY A 129 18.02 5.47 -15.70
N LYS A 130 17.03 5.77 -16.57
CA LYS A 130 15.84 6.57 -16.24
C LYS A 130 15.05 6.05 -15.04
N LYS A 131 15.12 4.74 -14.77
CA LYS A 131 14.47 4.06 -13.65
C LYS A 131 15.25 4.12 -12.34
N VAL A 132 16.50 4.61 -12.36
CA VAL A 132 17.40 4.55 -11.20
C VAL A 132 17.42 5.90 -10.50
N TRP A 133 16.96 5.90 -9.25
CA TRP A 133 17.03 7.04 -8.34
C TRP A 133 18.42 7.17 -7.73
N ASP A 134 19.01 8.36 -7.81
CA ASP A 134 20.38 8.60 -7.36
C ASP A 134 20.53 8.52 -5.83
N GLY A 135 19.42 8.56 -5.08
CA GLY A 135 19.42 8.51 -3.62
C GLY A 135 19.68 7.13 -3.00
N PHE A 136 19.60 6.03 -3.76
CA PHE A 136 19.72 4.67 -3.20
C PHE A 136 21.03 4.43 -2.42
N PRO A 137 22.23 4.78 -2.94
CA PRO A 137 23.48 4.54 -2.21
C PRO A 137 23.57 5.33 -0.90
N TYR A 138 23.04 6.57 -0.90
CA TYR A 138 23.04 7.45 0.26
C TYR A 138 22.06 6.97 1.33
N LEU A 139 20.86 6.53 0.94
CA LEU A 139 19.88 5.95 1.86
C LEU A 139 20.42 4.66 2.49
N ALA A 140 21.06 3.80 1.70
CA ALA A 140 21.63 2.54 2.19
C ALA A 140 22.80 2.73 3.17
N ALA A 141 23.37 3.93 3.26
CA ALA A 141 24.44 4.28 4.21
C ALA A 141 23.89 4.87 5.53
N LYS A 142 22.58 5.14 5.63
CA LYS A 142 21.94 5.66 6.85
C LYS A 142 21.70 4.55 7.88
N SER A 143 21.70 4.91 9.17
CA SER A 143 21.33 3.99 10.25
C SER A 143 19.91 3.45 10.06
N GLY A 144 19.72 2.15 10.31
CA GLY A 144 18.43 1.46 10.12
C GLY A 144 18.15 0.99 8.69
N PHE A 145 19.09 1.21 7.76
CA PHE A 145 19.04 0.72 6.37
C PHE A 145 20.23 -0.20 6.08
N ARG A 146 20.07 -1.08 5.09
CA ARG A 146 21.13 -1.95 4.60
C ARG A 146 21.00 -2.19 3.11
N LYS A 147 22.12 -2.37 2.42
CA LYS A 147 22.13 -2.73 0.99
C LYS A 147 21.53 -4.13 0.79
N ILE A 148 20.65 -4.28 -0.20
CA ILE A 148 20.28 -5.61 -0.71
C ILE A 148 21.52 -6.18 -1.43
N PRO A 149 22.05 -7.34 -1.01
CA PRO A 149 23.25 -7.91 -1.60
C PRO A 149 22.96 -8.49 -2.98
N LYS A 150 24.01 -8.67 -3.79
CA LYS A 150 23.93 -9.57 -4.95
C LYS A 150 23.80 -10.99 -4.42
N CYS A 151 22.62 -11.57 -4.60
CA CYS A 151 22.33 -12.93 -4.14
C CYS A 151 22.72 -13.95 -5.21
N ALA A 152 23.24 -15.10 -4.79
CA ALA A 152 23.64 -16.19 -5.69
C ALA A 152 22.43 -16.94 -6.27
N SER A 153 21.26 -16.85 -5.63
CA SER A 153 20.02 -17.50 -6.06
C SER A 153 18.79 -16.64 -5.75
N MET A 154 17.66 -16.98 -6.38
CA MET A 154 16.36 -16.38 -6.07
C MET A 154 15.90 -16.70 -4.64
N GLN A 155 16.23 -17.89 -4.13
CA GLN A 155 15.97 -18.25 -2.73
C GLN A 155 16.67 -17.29 -1.79
N ALA A 156 17.99 -17.12 -1.92
CA ALA A 156 18.76 -16.22 -1.07
C ALA A 156 18.25 -14.76 -1.14
N LEU A 157 17.75 -14.33 -2.31
CA LEU A 157 17.10 -13.03 -2.43
C LEU A 157 15.79 -12.98 -1.63
N CYS A 158 14.91 -13.99 -1.74
CA CYS A 158 13.66 -14.04 -0.97
C CYS A 158 13.90 -14.11 0.54
N GLU A 159 14.86 -14.92 1.00
CA GLU A 159 15.27 -15.01 2.41
C GLU A 159 15.76 -13.64 2.92
N PHE A 160 16.57 -12.94 2.12
CA PHE A 160 17.02 -11.60 2.46
C PHE A 160 15.87 -10.60 2.56
N LEU A 161 14.99 -10.57 1.55
CA LEU A 161 13.86 -9.62 1.52
C LEU A 161 12.92 -9.85 2.71
N THR A 162 12.58 -11.09 3.03
CA THR A 162 11.71 -11.45 4.17
C THR A 162 12.37 -11.21 5.54
N SER A 163 13.71 -11.16 5.62
CA SER A 163 14.41 -10.75 6.85
C SER A 163 14.35 -9.23 7.13
N CYS A 164 14.01 -8.42 6.14
CA CYS A 164 13.96 -6.97 6.28
C CYS A 164 12.63 -6.52 6.88
N LYS A 165 12.62 -5.45 7.70
CA LYS A 165 11.37 -4.80 8.13
C LYS A 165 10.59 -4.13 6.99
N GLY A 166 11.25 -3.94 5.86
CA GLY A 166 10.69 -3.39 4.63
C GLY A 166 11.80 -3.16 3.60
N VAL A 167 11.41 -2.84 2.38
CA VAL A 167 12.31 -2.71 1.23
C VAL A 167 12.08 -1.39 0.52
N VAL A 168 13.16 -0.72 0.11
CA VAL A 168 13.15 0.45 -0.77
C VAL A 168 13.82 0.06 -2.07
N CYS A 169 13.09 0.08 -3.18
CA CYS A 169 13.62 -0.33 -4.48
C CYS A 169 13.12 0.54 -5.63
N ALA A 170 13.71 0.37 -6.80
CA ALA A 170 13.16 0.95 -8.03
C ALA A 170 11.95 0.13 -8.48
N GLU A 171 11.12 0.72 -9.33
CA GLU A 171 10.13 -0.02 -10.10
C GLU A 171 10.81 -1.18 -10.87
N GLY A 172 10.26 -2.39 -10.73
CA GLY A 172 10.74 -3.61 -11.40
C GLY A 172 10.75 -4.84 -10.49
N GLY A 173 11.55 -5.84 -10.86
CA GLY A 173 11.49 -7.20 -10.29
C GLY A 173 11.46 -7.32 -8.76
N ILE A 174 12.25 -6.49 -8.03
CA ILE A 174 12.26 -6.54 -6.56
C ILE A 174 10.92 -6.05 -5.98
N SER A 175 10.29 -5.02 -6.55
CA SER A 175 8.97 -4.55 -6.10
C SER A 175 7.93 -5.67 -6.24
N HIS A 176 7.89 -6.36 -7.37
CA HIS A 176 6.92 -7.44 -7.57
C HIS A 176 7.21 -8.66 -6.70
N LEU A 177 8.48 -8.98 -6.44
CA LEU A 177 8.86 -9.99 -5.43
C LEU A 177 8.36 -9.59 -4.03
N CYS A 178 8.55 -8.34 -3.62
CA CYS A 178 8.06 -7.86 -2.33
C CYS A 178 6.53 -7.95 -2.24
N ARG A 179 5.81 -7.72 -3.35
CA ARG A 179 4.35 -7.91 -3.38
C ARG A 179 3.96 -9.38 -3.23
N ALA A 180 4.70 -10.30 -3.86
CA ALA A 180 4.43 -11.73 -3.85
C ALA A 180 4.76 -12.38 -2.50
N LEU A 181 5.85 -11.93 -1.88
CA LEU A 181 6.36 -12.42 -0.60
C LEU A 181 5.68 -11.79 0.61
N ASP A 182 4.78 -10.85 0.37
CA ASP A 182 4.23 -10.02 1.42
C ASP A 182 5.39 -9.43 2.25
N VAL A 183 6.16 -8.53 1.64
CA VAL A 183 7.19 -7.69 2.30
C VAL A 183 6.84 -6.21 2.10
N PRO A 184 6.79 -5.37 3.17
CA PRO A 184 6.46 -3.96 3.02
C PRO A 184 7.45 -3.27 2.09
N CYS A 185 6.97 -2.52 1.10
CA CYS A 185 7.83 -1.97 0.05
C CYS A 185 7.50 -0.52 -0.28
N ILE A 186 8.55 0.31 -0.34
CA ILE A 186 8.54 1.65 -0.92
C ILE A 186 9.18 1.54 -2.31
N VAL A 187 8.41 1.87 -3.33
CA VAL A 187 8.86 1.80 -4.72
C VAL A 187 9.06 3.20 -5.24
N ILE A 188 10.27 3.46 -5.74
CA ILE A 188 10.62 4.75 -6.32
C ILE A 188 10.34 4.71 -7.82
N TYR A 189 9.37 5.53 -8.24
CA TYR A 189 8.98 5.73 -9.63
C TYR A 189 9.56 7.03 -10.17
N GLY A 190 10.22 6.92 -11.33
CA GLY A 190 10.56 8.08 -12.15
C GLY A 190 9.50 8.37 -13.20
N GLY A 191 9.84 9.21 -14.18
CA GLY A 191 8.96 9.48 -15.32
C GLY A 191 8.81 8.32 -16.31
N PHE A 192 9.52 7.20 -16.13
CA PHE A 192 9.48 6.09 -17.09
C PHE A 192 8.18 5.28 -17.03
N ALA A 193 7.67 5.03 -15.83
CA ALA A 193 6.49 4.21 -15.58
C ALA A 193 5.51 4.93 -14.66
N ASP A 194 4.22 4.63 -14.80
CA ASP A 194 3.20 4.99 -13.82
C ASP A 194 2.92 3.82 -12.87
N PRO A 195 2.76 4.06 -11.55
CA PRO A 195 2.30 3.04 -10.61
C PRO A 195 0.98 2.37 -11.02
N LYS A 196 0.10 3.04 -11.79
CA LYS A 196 -1.13 2.43 -12.32
C LYS A 196 -0.87 1.29 -13.29
N TRP A 197 0.32 1.15 -13.86
CA TRP A 197 0.58 0.13 -14.88
C TRP A 197 1.15 -1.14 -14.26
N ASN A 198 1.90 -1.02 -13.16
CA ASN A 198 2.65 -2.15 -12.61
C ASN A 198 2.91 -2.07 -11.10
N GLY A 199 2.42 -1.02 -10.45
CA GLY A 199 2.50 -0.84 -9.01
C GLY A 199 1.28 -1.40 -8.31
N TYR A 200 1.44 -1.60 -7.01
CA TYR A 200 0.42 -2.21 -6.16
C TYR A 200 -0.05 -1.21 -5.11
N LYS A 201 -1.34 -1.23 -4.77
CA LYS A 201 -1.92 -0.36 -3.73
C LYS A 201 -1.38 -0.68 -2.33
N GLU A 202 -0.88 -1.91 -2.14
CA GLU A 202 -0.27 -2.42 -0.91
C GLU A 202 1.17 -1.93 -0.73
N GLN A 203 1.73 -1.23 -1.72
CA GLN A 203 3.07 -0.65 -1.68
C GLN A 203 2.99 0.87 -1.66
N ILE A 204 4.00 1.51 -1.07
CA ILE A 204 4.11 2.96 -1.09
C ILE A 204 4.84 3.36 -2.38
N ASN A 205 4.06 3.79 -3.37
CA ASN A 205 4.58 4.20 -4.68
C ASN A 205 4.94 5.70 -4.65
N VAL A 206 6.22 6.00 -4.50
CA VAL A 206 6.73 7.38 -4.46
C VAL A 206 7.03 7.82 -5.89
N GLN A 207 6.33 8.86 -6.35
CA GLN A 207 6.50 9.42 -7.68
C GLN A 207 6.52 10.94 -7.61
N GLN A 208 7.25 11.56 -8.54
CA GLN A 208 7.12 12.99 -8.84
C GLN A 208 6.68 13.17 -10.28
N HIS A 209 5.48 13.73 -10.46
CA HIS A 209 4.99 14.07 -11.78
C HIS A 209 5.71 15.32 -12.30
N THR A 210 6.36 15.16 -13.46
CA THR A 210 6.96 16.28 -14.20
C THR A 210 6.40 16.29 -15.61
N SER A 211 6.40 17.45 -16.27
CA SER A 211 5.84 17.62 -17.63
C SER A 211 6.44 16.69 -18.69
N CYS A 212 7.64 16.16 -18.49
CA CYS A 212 8.25 15.19 -19.40
C CYS A 212 7.78 13.75 -19.17
N SER A 213 6.91 13.51 -18.19
CA SER A 213 6.42 12.17 -17.84
C SER A 213 5.12 11.89 -18.61
N TYR A 214 4.94 10.73 -19.24
CA TYR A 214 5.84 9.58 -19.21
C TYR A 214 6.91 9.60 -20.31
N CYS A 215 8.13 9.16 -19.99
CA CYS A 215 9.30 9.18 -20.89
C CYS A 215 9.74 7.76 -21.31
N TYR A 216 8.79 6.85 -21.47
CA TYR A 216 9.01 5.45 -21.87
C TYR A 216 9.81 5.34 -23.17
N GLY A 217 10.77 4.41 -23.23
CA GLY A 217 11.63 4.17 -24.40
C GLY A 217 13.13 4.46 -24.17
N SER A 218 13.96 4.14 -25.18
CA SER A 218 15.45 4.09 -25.13
C SER A 218 16.16 5.37 -25.48
N GLN A 219 15.41 6.43 -25.73
CA GLN A 219 15.98 7.75 -25.90
C GLN A 219 16.56 8.22 -24.58
N ALA A 220 17.67 8.95 -24.58
CA ALA A 220 18.21 9.51 -23.36
C ALA A 220 17.20 10.46 -22.68
N CYS A 221 17.40 10.75 -21.39
CA CYS A 221 16.61 11.78 -20.72
C CYS A 221 17.05 13.17 -21.22
N GLU A 222 16.56 13.54 -22.40
CA GLU A 222 16.82 14.81 -23.06
C GLU A 222 15.76 15.83 -22.64
N ARG A 223 16.17 16.93 -22.03
CA ARG A 223 15.28 18.05 -21.70
C ARG A 223 15.82 19.35 -22.30
N PRO A 224 14.94 20.27 -22.73
CA PRO A 224 15.32 21.60 -23.20
C PRO A 224 16.10 22.43 -22.17
N ASN A 225 15.90 22.16 -20.86
CA ASN A 225 16.55 22.85 -19.75
C ASN A 225 17.77 22.09 -19.18
N GLY A 226 18.23 21.01 -19.83
CA GLY A 226 19.46 20.28 -19.49
C GLY A 226 19.43 19.45 -18.19
N VAL A 227 18.38 19.51 -17.37
CA VAL A 227 18.36 18.78 -16.09
C VAL A 227 18.00 17.31 -16.28
N TYR A 228 19.04 16.47 -16.36
CA TYR A 228 18.93 15.02 -16.41
C TYR A 228 18.22 14.46 -15.16
N LYS A 229 17.23 13.57 -15.38
CA LYS A 229 16.45 12.85 -14.35
C LYS A 229 15.76 13.74 -13.30
N LEU A 230 15.23 14.92 -13.66
CA LEU A 230 14.56 15.81 -12.69
C LEU A 230 13.48 15.10 -11.84
N CYS A 231 12.65 14.24 -12.43
CA CYS A 231 11.64 13.46 -11.69
C CYS A 231 12.23 12.62 -10.54
N MET A 232 13.43 12.07 -10.73
CA MET A 232 14.14 11.33 -9.69
C MET A 232 14.84 12.28 -8.72
N LYS A 233 15.45 13.36 -9.21
CA LYS A 233 16.18 14.33 -8.38
C LYS A 233 15.30 15.09 -7.39
N GLN A 234 14.02 15.24 -7.70
CA GLN A 234 13.05 15.85 -6.79
C GLN A 234 12.68 14.96 -5.60
N ILE A 235 12.91 13.65 -5.70
CA ILE A 235 12.72 12.72 -4.58
C ILE A 235 13.98 12.77 -3.72
N THR A 236 13.84 13.22 -2.47
CA THR A 236 15.00 13.40 -1.57
C THR A 236 15.21 12.19 -0.66
N VAL A 237 16.45 11.96 -0.23
CA VAL A 237 16.77 10.89 0.74
C VAL A 237 16.01 11.11 2.05
N ALA A 238 15.87 12.36 2.50
CA ALA A 238 15.13 12.70 3.70
C ALA A 238 13.64 12.35 3.60
N GLN A 239 13.00 12.63 2.45
CA GLN A 239 11.61 12.24 2.18
C GLN A 239 11.43 10.73 2.30
N VAL A 240 12.27 9.95 1.58
CA VAL A 240 12.17 8.48 1.60
C VAL A 240 12.51 7.91 2.97
N GLN A 241 13.45 8.52 3.70
CA GLN A 241 13.76 8.14 5.08
C GLN A 241 12.58 8.40 6.03
N GLY A 242 11.86 9.52 5.87
CA GLY A 242 10.66 9.82 6.64
C GLY A 242 9.55 8.81 6.39
N ILE A 243 9.29 8.47 5.13
CA ILE A 243 8.34 7.40 4.75
C ILE A 243 8.78 6.06 5.37
N ALA A 244 10.07 5.73 5.26
CA ALA A 244 10.65 4.51 5.79
C ALA A 244 10.60 4.41 7.32
N ALA A 245 10.65 5.52 8.06
CA ALA A 245 10.43 5.52 9.50
C ALA A 245 9.01 5.07 9.86
N GLY A 246 8.04 5.27 8.97
CA GLY A 246 6.69 4.73 9.06
C GLY A 246 6.57 3.24 8.72
N LEU A 247 7.56 2.60 8.08
CA LEU A 247 7.47 1.19 7.70
C LEU A 247 7.40 0.24 8.91
N SER A 248 7.97 0.60 10.07
CA SER A 248 7.80 -0.17 11.31
C SER A 248 6.41 -0.05 11.93
N LYS A 249 5.58 0.87 11.42
CA LYS A 249 4.17 1.03 11.77
C LYS A 249 3.23 0.42 10.72
N CYS A 250 3.76 -0.01 9.59
CA CYS A 250 3.02 -0.68 8.52
C CYS A 250 3.22 -2.20 8.59
N LYS A 251 2.54 -2.84 9.55
CA LYS A 251 2.12 -4.24 9.35
C LYS A 251 0.90 -4.22 8.44
N TRP A 252 1.06 -4.82 7.26
CA TRP A 252 0.05 -5.60 6.55
C TRP A 252 -1.34 -4.98 6.36
N VAL A 253 -1.58 -4.51 5.13
CA VAL A 253 -2.90 -4.28 4.53
C VAL A 253 -3.56 -5.62 4.34
N GLU A 254 -4.25 -6.07 5.39
CA GLU A 254 -5.42 -6.94 5.38
C GLU A 254 -5.91 -6.88 6.84
N HIS A 255 -6.96 -6.08 7.08
CA HIS A 255 -7.66 -5.95 8.37
C HIS A 255 -7.03 -5.17 9.53
N HIS A 256 -6.23 -4.10 9.33
CA HIS A 256 -5.81 -3.24 10.46
C HIS A 256 -6.51 -1.89 10.56
N ASN A 257 -6.90 -1.62 11.79
CA ASN A 257 -7.53 -0.42 12.33
C ASN A 257 -6.63 0.81 12.16
N GLN A 258 -7.20 1.90 11.66
CA GLN A 258 -6.55 3.20 11.49
C GLN A 258 -5.89 3.73 12.78
N MET A 259 -6.37 3.29 13.95
CA MET A 259 -5.77 3.54 15.26
C MET A 259 -4.25 3.27 15.30
N THR A 260 -3.74 2.23 14.62
CA THR A 260 -2.31 1.87 14.73
C THR A 260 -1.36 2.92 14.18
N TYR A 261 -1.81 3.72 13.21
CA TYR A 261 -1.00 4.81 12.64
C TYR A 261 -0.82 5.97 13.62
N ILE A 262 -1.81 6.18 14.49
CA ILE A 262 -1.88 7.32 15.39
C ILE A 262 -1.62 6.97 16.86
N GLU A 263 -1.58 5.68 17.22
CA GLU A 263 -1.48 5.21 18.61
C GLU A 263 -0.35 5.90 19.40
N THR A 264 0.85 6.00 18.82
CA THR A 264 2.00 6.64 19.49
C THR A 264 1.72 8.10 19.85
N GLU A 265 1.01 8.81 18.97
CA GLU A 265 0.66 10.22 19.19
C GLU A 265 -0.46 10.32 20.22
N ALA A 266 -1.52 9.52 20.03
CA ALA A 266 -2.67 9.46 20.94
C ALA A 266 -2.27 9.16 22.37
N ARG A 267 -1.27 8.29 22.61
CA ARG A 267 -0.75 7.95 23.95
C ARG A 267 -0.16 9.13 24.72
N LYS A 268 0.26 10.21 24.06
CA LYS A 268 0.75 11.41 24.74
C LYS A 268 -0.37 12.18 25.44
N TRP A 269 -1.60 12.02 24.94
CA TRP A 269 -2.77 12.81 25.31
C TRP A 269 -3.84 11.98 26.04
N CYS A 270 -4.04 10.74 25.60
CA CYS A 270 -5.02 9.80 26.12
C CYS A 270 -4.50 9.11 27.40
N LEU A 271 -4.44 9.87 28.49
CA LEU A 271 -3.90 9.43 29.78
C LEU A 271 -5.00 9.15 30.80
N GLY A 272 -4.84 8.07 31.57
CA GLY A 272 -5.78 7.68 32.61
C GLY A 272 -6.93 6.81 32.09
N LYS A 273 -8.13 7.03 32.61
CA LYS A 273 -9.32 6.26 32.30
C LYS A 273 -10.00 6.84 31.05
N GLY A 274 -10.08 6.06 29.99
CA GLY A 274 -10.75 6.52 28.77
C GLY A 274 -11.52 5.45 28.02
N VAL A 275 -12.08 5.89 26.91
CA VAL A 275 -12.98 5.14 26.05
C VAL A 275 -12.57 5.29 24.59
N ASP A 276 -12.71 4.24 23.80
CA ASP A 276 -12.46 4.22 22.36
C ASP A 276 -13.78 3.98 21.63
N ILE A 277 -14.24 4.98 20.89
CA ILE A 277 -15.54 4.96 20.20
C ILE A 277 -15.31 4.60 18.74
N GLY A 278 -15.97 3.52 18.29
CA GLY A 278 -15.75 2.94 16.96
C GLY A 278 -14.53 2.02 16.88
N ALA A 279 -14.12 1.44 18.01
CA ALA A 279 -12.93 0.58 18.13
C ALA A 279 -12.90 -0.63 17.16
N GLY A 280 -14.07 -1.11 16.74
CA GLY A 280 -14.21 -2.38 16.03
C GLY A 280 -13.59 -3.53 16.82
N ASN A 281 -12.75 -4.32 16.16
CA ASN A 281 -12.04 -5.44 16.79
C ASN A 281 -10.70 -5.04 17.45
N HIS A 282 -10.31 -3.76 17.42
CA HIS A 282 -8.96 -3.33 17.77
C HIS A 282 -8.96 -2.06 18.62
N ALA A 283 -9.42 -2.17 19.87
CA ALA A 283 -9.47 -1.02 20.77
C ALA A 283 -8.11 -0.36 21.03
N PHE A 284 -8.09 0.96 21.20
CA PHE A 284 -6.97 1.73 21.70
C PHE A 284 -6.51 1.15 23.04
N PRO A 285 -5.23 0.75 23.20
CA PRO A 285 -4.85 -0.04 24.35
C PRO A 285 -5.02 0.71 25.68
N GLY A 286 -5.83 0.14 26.57
CA GLY A 286 -6.16 0.72 27.88
C GLY A 286 -7.47 1.52 27.89
N ALA A 287 -8.10 1.75 26.73
CA ALA A 287 -9.43 2.31 26.64
C ALA A 287 -10.51 1.23 26.67
N ARG A 288 -11.69 1.56 27.21
CA ARG A 288 -12.89 0.71 27.04
C ARG A 288 -13.44 0.89 25.62
N PRO A 289 -13.63 -0.17 24.81
CA PRO A 289 -14.26 -0.03 23.51
C PRO A 289 -15.75 0.24 23.63
N ILE A 290 -16.26 1.12 22.77
CA ILE A 290 -17.69 1.30 22.47
C ILE A 290 -17.87 1.09 20.97
N ASN A 291 -18.63 0.05 20.63
CA ASN A 291 -19.06 -0.26 19.28
C ASN A 291 -20.58 -0.16 19.22
N ASP A 292 -21.13 -0.01 18.02
CA ASP A 292 -22.58 0.10 17.83
C ASP A 292 -23.31 -1.18 18.27
N ASN A 293 -24.13 -1.08 19.31
CA ASN A 293 -24.97 -2.16 19.82
C ASN A 293 -26.24 -1.61 20.50
N GLU A 294 -27.09 -2.51 21.00
CA GLU A 294 -28.40 -2.17 21.57
C GLU A 294 -28.35 -1.39 22.90
N PHE A 295 -27.22 -1.44 23.62
CA PHE A 295 -27.07 -0.82 24.94
C PHE A 295 -26.26 0.47 24.90
N GLU A 296 -25.23 0.53 24.06
CA GLU A 296 -24.34 1.68 23.93
C GLU A 296 -23.87 1.84 22.49
N ASN A 297 -23.68 3.09 22.06
CA ASN A 297 -23.10 3.43 20.76
C ASN A 297 -22.50 4.86 20.80
N ALA A 298 -22.09 5.38 19.64
CA ALA A 298 -21.48 6.70 19.54
C ALA A 298 -22.39 7.87 19.99
N TYR A 299 -23.72 7.68 20.03
CA TYR A 299 -24.69 8.69 20.43
C TYR A 299 -25.19 8.53 21.88
N SER A 300 -24.93 7.38 22.51
CA SER A 300 -25.39 7.07 23.87
C SER A 300 -24.40 6.13 24.55
N ILE A 301 -23.69 6.65 25.56
CA ILE A 301 -22.68 5.95 26.34
C ILE A 301 -23.24 5.73 27.74
N ASP A 302 -23.34 4.48 28.19
CA ASP A 302 -23.79 4.06 29.51
C ASP A 302 -22.76 4.43 30.58
N ARG A 303 -22.55 5.72 30.79
CA ARG A 303 -21.82 6.30 31.91
C ARG A 303 -22.42 7.65 32.25
N GLN A 304 -22.31 8.01 33.52
CA GLN A 304 -22.64 9.35 34.00
C GLN A 304 -21.75 10.42 33.35
N ASP A 305 -22.19 11.67 33.47
CA ASP A 305 -21.43 12.84 33.03
C ASP A 305 -20.05 12.89 33.72
N ASN A 306 -19.07 13.47 33.02
CA ASN A 306 -17.73 13.72 33.59
C ASN A 306 -17.07 12.45 34.16
N TYR A 307 -17.12 11.34 33.43
CA TYR A 307 -16.64 10.04 33.90
C TYR A 307 -15.25 9.66 33.37
N TYR A 308 -14.93 10.02 32.13
CA TYR A 308 -13.68 9.66 31.45
C TYR A 308 -12.68 10.83 31.45
N ASN A 309 -11.39 10.51 31.58
CA ASN A 309 -10.29 11.44 31.37
C ASN A 309 -10.08 11.73 29.88
N TYR A 310 -10.34 10.74 29.01
CA TYR A 310 -10.27 10.93 27.57
C TYR A 310 -11.31 10.10 26.80
N VAL A 311 -11.62 10.60 25.61
CA VAL A 311 -12.33 9.91 24.54
C VAL A 311 -11.37 9.85 23.36
N PHE A 312 -11.11 8.64 22.88
CA PHE A 312 -10.38 8.38 21.65
C PHE A 312 -11.38 7.91 20.58
N SER A 313 -11.19 8.33 19.33
CA SER A 313 -11.95 7.80 18.21
C SER A 313 -11.10 7.91 16.94
N SER A 314 -10.88 6.78 16.28
CA SER A 314 -10.19 6.72 14.98
C SER A 314 -11.12 6.20 13.89
N HIS A 315 -11.30 6.98 12.84
CA HIS A 315 -12.09 6.60 11.67
C HIS A 315 -13.49 6.07 12.02
N CYS A 316 -14.18 6.81 12.89
CA CYS A 316 -15.56 6.55 13.30
C CYS A 316 -16.48 7.71 12.92
N LEU A 317 -16.07 8.95 13.17
CA LEU A 317 -16.94 10.13 13.06
C LEU A 317 -17.45 10.36 11.63
N GLU A 318 -16.65 10.02 10.61
CA GLU A 318 -17.01 10.13 9.19
C GLU A 318 -18.15 9.17 8.78
N HIS A 319 -18.38 8.11 9.57
CA HIS A 319 -19.42 7.12 9.35
C HIS A 319 -20.77 7.53 9.98
N LEU A 320 -20.77 8.55 10.84
CA LEU A 320 -21.96 8.99 11.56
C LEU A 320 -22.81 9.94 10.71
N GLU A 321 -24.13 9.72 10.73
CA GLU A 321 -25.09 10.61 10.06
C GLU A 321 -25.28 11.92 10.82
N ARG A 322 -25.11 11.89 12.15
CA ARG A 322 -25.32 13.03 13.05
C ARG A 322 -24.05 13.31 13.88
N PRO A 323 -22.90 13.59 13.25
CA PRO A 323 -21.59 13.59 13.91
C PRO A 323 -21.52 14.52 15.13
N TRP A 324 -22.18 15.69 15.07
CA TRP A 324 -22.14 16.67 16.16
C TRP A 324 -23.03 16.30 17.35
N GLU A 325 -24.08 15.50 17.15
CA GLU A 325 -24.84 14.90 18.25
C GLU A 325 -23.97 13.88 19.00
N ALA A 326 -23.20 13.06 18.27
CA ALA A 326 -22.25 12.14 18.88
C ALA A 326 -21.15 12.89 19.65
N VAL A 327 -20.57 13.95 19.06
CA VAL A 327 -19.57 14.79 19.74
C VAL A 327 -20.14 15.41 21.03
N SER A 328 -21.42 15.78 21.05
CA SER A 328 -22.10 16.29 22.26
C SER A 328 -22.17 15.22 23.36
N GLU A 329 -22.45 13.97 23.00
CA GLU A 329 -22.41 12.84 23.94
C GLU A 329 -20.98 12.58 24.45
N TRP A 330 -19.98 12.69 23.58
CA TRP A 330 -18.58 12.50 23.95
C TRP A 330 -18.11 13.61 24.90
N TYR A 331 -18.56 14.84 24.66
CA TYR A 331 -18.37 15.96 25.58
C TYR A 331 -19.01 15.69 26.94
N ARG A 332 -20.23 15.14 26.99
CA ARG A 332 -20.96 14.83 28.24
C ARG A 332 -20.15 13.91 29.16
N VAL A 333 -19.63 12.80 28.62
CA VAL A 333 -18.89 11.80 29.41
C VAL A 333 -17.46 12.20 29.76
N LEU A 334 -16.88 13.20 29.10
CA LEU A 334 -15.56 13.74 29.44
C LEU A 334 -15.58 14.56 30.71
N GLN A 335 -14.60 14.37 31.59
CA GLN A 335 -14.36 15.23 32.75
C GLN A 335 -14.02 16.67 32.33
N PRO A 336 -14.19 17.67 33.23
CA PRO A 336 -13.54 18.96 33.10
C PRO A 336 -12.07 18.81 32.71
N ASN A 337 -11.63 19.52 31.67
CA ASN A 337 -10.28 19.40 31.09
C ASN A 337 -9.93 18.03 30.47
N GLY A 338 -10.91 17.14 30.30
CA GLY A 338 -10.75 15.87 29.61
C GLY A 338 -10.41 16.04 28.12
N ILE A 339 -9.73 15.05 27.55
CA ILE A 339 -9.22 15.09 26.18
C ILE A 339 -10.15 14.35 25.23
N LEU A 340 -10.50 14.98 24.12
CA LEU A 340 -10.98 14.32 22.92
C LEU A 340 -9.84 14.20 21.92
N PHE A 341 -9.50 12.98 21.54
CA PHE A 341 -8.53 12.69 20.49
C PHE A 341 -9.27 12.08 19.29
N LEU A 342 -9.28 12.80 18.17
CA LEU A 342 -9.84 12.34 16.91
C LEU A 342 -8.74 12.03 15.90
N TYR A 343 -8.86 10.92 15.20
CA TYR A 343 -8.09 10.60 14.02
C TYR A 343 -9.03 10.29 12.86
N LEU A 344 -8.98 11.10 11.80
CA LEU A 344 -10.00 11.13 10.75
C LEU A 344 -9.39 11.06 9.36
N PRO A 345 -10.12 10.56 8.35
CA PRO A 345 -9.63 10.47 6.98
C PRO A 345 -9.44 11.88 6.38
N HIS A 346 -8.32 12.10 5.71
CA HIS A 346 -8.02 13.36 5.05
C HIS A 346 -8.70 13.44 3.66
N PRO A 347 -9.34 14.56 3.28
CA PRO A 347 -10.08 14.70 2.02
C PRO A 347 -9.22 14.63 0.75
N ASN A 348 -7.90 14.79 0.88
CA ASN A 348 -6.95 14.66 -0.25
C ASN A 348 -6.85 13.22 -0.76
N TYR A 349 -7.21 12.22 0.04
CA TYR A 349 -7.32 10.85 -0.44
C TYR A 349 -8.71 10.61 -1.02
N ILE A 350 -8.80 10.72 -2.34
CA ILE A 350 -10.06 10.61 -3.10
C ILE A 350 -10.90 9.38 -2.71
N PRO A 351 -10.32 8.18 -2.47
CA PRO A 351 -11.12 7.02 -2.06
C PRO A 351 -11.88 7.18 -0.74
N TRP A 352 -11.46 8.05 0.19
CA TRP A 352 -12.21 8.34 1.43
C TRP A 352 -13.42 9.25 1.22
N ARG A 353 -13.65 9.78 0.02
CA ARG A 353 -14.77 10.69 -0.21
C ARG A 353 -16.09 9.88 -0.29
N PRO A 354 -17.23 10.39 0.21
CA PRO A 354 -18.51 9.68 0.20
C PRO A 354 -18.94 9.10 -1.15
N HIS A 355 -18.63 9.78 -2.26
CA HIS A 355 -18.95 9.31 -3.61
C HIS A 355 -18.07 8.14 -4.10
N LYS A 356 -17.01 7.79 -3.36
CA LYS A 356 -16.13 6.62 -3.59
C LYS A 356 -16.25 5.58 -2.48
N ASN A 357 -16.45 6.02 -1.24
CA ASN A 357 -16.71 5.17 -0.10
C ASN A 357 -18.11 5.45 0.46
N ARG A 358 -19.07 4.60 0.10
CA ARG A 358 -20.49 4.71 0.50
C ARG A 358 -20.73 4.67 2.02
N TRP A 359 -19.75 4.23 2.79
CA TRP A 359 -19.84 4.17 4.25
C TRP A 359 -19.48 5.50 4.92
N HIS A 360 -18.83 6.42 4.21
CA HIS A 360 -18.57 7.78 4.72
C HIS A 360 -19.80 8.63 4.42
N LYS A 361 -20.38 9.20 5.48
CA LYS A 361 -21.61 10.01 5.39
C LYS A 361 -21.31 11.47 5.07
N TRP A 362 -20.09 11.93 5.35
CA TRP A 362 -19.66 13.30 5.10
C TRP A 362 -18.14 13.38 4.88
N ILE A 363 -17.65 14.55 4.46
CA ILE A 363 -16.21 14.79 4.22
C ILE A 363 -15.62 15.49 5.46
N THR A 364 -14.64 14.84 6.08
CA THR A 364 -13.88 15.33 7.23
C THR A 364 -12.78 16.30 6.81
N GLU A 365 -13.15 17.51 6.39
CA GLU A 365 -12.16 18.57 6.10
C GLU A 365 -11.58 19.11 7.42
N PRO A 366 -10.23 19.17 7.60
CA PRO A 366 -9.62 19.51 8.88
C PRO A 366 -10.16 20.81 9.50
N HIS A 367 -10.30 21.86 8.70
CA HIS A 367 -10.82 23.15 9.16
C HIS A 367 -12.28 23.09 9.62
N LYS A 368 -13.14 22.29 8.95
CA LYS A 368 -14.54 22.11 9.36
C LYS A 368 -14.65 21.31 10.64
N VAL A 369 -13.81 20.28 10.81
CA VAL A 369 -13.75 19.49 12.04
C VAL A 369 -13.31 20.36 13.21
N ILE A 370 -12.23 21.13 13.03
CA ILE A 370 -11.73 22.09 14.03
C ILE A 370 -12.82 23.09 14.42
N GLN A 371 -13.49 23.70 13.44
CA GLN A 371 -14.56 24.66 13.69
C GLN A 371 -15.73 24.02 14.48
N GLY A 372 -16.24 22.86 14.06
CA GLY A 372 -17.37 22.23 14.73
C GLY A 372 -17.04 21.74 16.15
N LEU A 373 -15.78 21.37 16.43
CA LEU A 373 -15.33 21.10 17.80
C LEU A 373 -15.33 22.35 18.67
N GLN A 374 -14.89 23.49 18.14
CA GLN A 374 -14.94 24.78 18.85
C GLN A 374 -16.38 25.19 19.15
N GLU A 375 -17.29 25.05 18.17
CA GLU A 375 -18.73 25.28 18.35
C GLU A 375 -19.35 24.33 19.39
N SER A 376 -18.75 23.13 19.57
CA SER A 376 -19.12 22.14 20.59
C SER A 376 -18.43 22.37 21.95
N SER A 377 -17.92 23.57 22.22
CA SER A 377 -17.27 23.95 23.50
C SER A 377 -15.96 23.19 23.80
N PHE A 378 -15.23 22.76 22.76
CA PHE A 378 -13.87 22.25 22.91
C PHE A 378 -12.81 23.31 22.57
N TYR A 379 -11.75 23.36 23.36
CA TYR A 379 -10.53 24.09 23.06
C TYR A 379 -9.56 23.21 22.26
N ILE A 380 -9.16 23.63 21.06
CA ILE A 380 -8.18 22.88 20.27
C ILE A 380 -6.78 23.09 20.85
N ILE A 381 -6.15 22.01 21.30
CA ILE A 381 -4.76 22.02 21.77
C ILE A 381 -3.80 21.86 20.59
N GLU A 382 -4.08 20.88 19.74
CA GLU A 382 -3.23 20.52 18.62
C GLU A 382 -4.08 19.95 17.48
N ALA A 383 -3.73 20.26 16.23
CA ALA A 383 -4.35 19.66 15.07
C ALA A 383 -3.38 19.62 13.90
N THR A 384 -3.45 18.59 13.08
CA THR A 384 -2.79 18.57 11.78
C THR A 384 -3.77 18.92 10.67
N THR A 385 -3.34 19.74 9.71
CA THR A 385 -4.15 20.09 8.53
C THR A 385 -3.69 19.40 7.27
N GLU A 386 -2.49 18.82 7.27
CA GLU A 386 -1.94 18.04 6.16
C GLU A 386 -2.12 16.54 6.43
N PRO A 387 -2.29 15.72 5.38
CA PRO A 387 -2.43 14.28 5.53
C PRO A 387 -1.12 13.65 6.03
N ASP A 388 -1.25 12.67 6.92
CA ASP A 388 -0.15 11.80 7.32
C ASP A 388 0.07 10.65 6.32
N VAL A 389 0.91 9.70 6.71
CA VAL A 389 1.27 8.53 5.89
C VAL A 389 0.11 7.58 5.59
N ALA A 390 -0.96 7.59 6.39
CA ALA A 390 -2.17 6.80 6.15
C ALA A 390 -3.29 7.65 5.50
N PHE A 391 -2.95 8.88 5.07
CA PHE A 391 -3.91 9.87 4.62
C PHE A 391 -4.98 10.19 5.66
N GLY A 392 -4.61 10.18 6.93
CA GLY A 392 -5.41 10.70 8.03
C GLY A 392 -4.88 12.05 8.53
N PHE A 393 -5.64 12.69 9.41
CA PHE A 393 -5.20 13.81 10.23
C PHE A 393 -5.78 13.65 11.63
N TYR A 394 -5.17 14.29 12.63
CA TYR A 394 -5.69 14.23 13.99
C TYR A 394 -5.99 15.60 14.56
N VAL A 395 -6.89 15.60 15.55
CA VAL A 395 -7.24 16.76 16.36
C VAL A 395 -7.23 16.33 17.82
N VAL A 396 -6.47 17.05 18.64
CA VAL A 396 -6.48 16.98 20.09
C VAL A 396 -7.24 18.18 20.61
N ALA A 397 -8.35 17.92 21.26
CA ALA A 397 -9.21 18.95 21.81
C ALA A 397 -9.47 18.70 23.30
N ARG A 398 -9.64 19.76 24.07
CA ARG A 398 -9.89 19.71 25.51
C ARG A 398 -11.27 20.24 25.80
N LYS A 399 -12.03 19.52 26.63
CA LYS A 399 -13.32 19.99 27.15
C LYS A 399 -13.11 21.29 27.93
N GLU A 400 -13.65 22.40 27.43
CA GLU A 400 -13.67 23.65 28.19
C GLU A 400 -14.65 23.52 29.35
N THR A 401 -14.25 24.05 30.50
CA THR A 401 -15.15 24.23 31.63
C THR A 401 -16.02 25.44 31.34
N LYS A 402 -17.33 25.23 31.24
CA LYS A 402 -18.30 26.32 31.29
C LYS A 402 -18.42 26.88 32.70
#